data_AF-A0A919MFM1-F1
#
_entry.id   AF-A0A919MFM1-F1
#
_cell.length_a   1.000
_cell.length_b   1.000
_cell.length_c   1.000
_cell.angle_alpha   90.00
_cell.angle_beta   90.00
_cell.angle_gamma   90.00
#
_symmetry.space_group_name_H-M   'P 1'
#
loop_
_entity.id
_entity.type
_entity.pdbx_description
1 polymer ?
#
loop_
_entity_poly.entity_id
_entity_poly.type
_entity_poly.pdbx_seq_one_letter_code
_entity_poly.pdbx_strand_id
1 'polypeptide(L)'
;MDVEELARLVGTVPGTEVSIESGSLVARVPAIGDTVRLAAADVLGHDPVEAPTGQPAVELSVRRGHEQLPLIITVDDVVFMPAYAADMVEDTEFAVPATPGLVAYSEMHRDVRALGRAVDDPELELDPELLGATLLVHRCFLAGAVRVGLWPVRVAAWWEYTWARVGAGLPVGPFRADPRWDRLMADVTEARRRTAAAQDAGAPVRP
;
A
#
# COMPACT_ATOMS: atom_id res chain seq x y z
N MET A 1 -22.22 9.99 8.90
CA MET A 1 -21.32 9.65 10.01
C MET A 1 -20.38 10.82 10.24
N ASP A 2 -20.25 11.26 11.50
CA ASP A 2 -19.22 12.25 11.88
C ASP A 2 -17.88 11.56 12.20
N VAL A 3 -16.83 12.36 12.41
CA VAL A 3 -15.48 11.80 12.59
C VAL A 3 -15.31 11.11 13.94
N GLU A 4 -16.03 11.56 14.97
CA GLU A 4 -16.05 10.95 16.29
C GLU A 4 -16.74 9.59 16.30
N GLU A 5 -17.83 9.43 15.54
CA GLU A 5 -18.53 8.16 15.31
C GLU A 5 -17.64 7.17 14.54
N LEU A 6 -16.99 7.62 13.47
CA LEU A 6 -16.01 6.82 12.74
C LEU A 6 -14.84 6.39 13.65
N ALA A 7 -14.34 7.28 14.50
CA ALA A 7 -13.27 6.97 15.45
C ALA A 7 -13.71 5.94 16.50
N ARG A 8 -14.92 6.05 17.04
CA ARG A 8 -15.48 5.05 17.96
C ARG A 8 -15.62 3.69 17.29
N LEU A 9 -16.10 3.65 16.05
CA LEU A 9 -16.27 2.43 15.28
C LEU A 9 -14.93 1.73 15.05
N VAL A 10 -13.94 2.43 14.48
CA VAL A 10 -12.62 1.83 14.21
C VAL A 10 -11.91 1.47 15.51
N GLY A 11 -12.14 2.23 16.58
CA GLY A 11 -11.62 1.93 17.91
C GLY A 11 -12.17 0.64 18.54
N THR A 12 -13.19 0.00 17.93
CA THR A 12 -13.65 -1.34 18.35
C THR A 12 -12.71 -2.46 17.91
N VAL A 13 -11.84 -2.23 16.91
CA VAL A 13 -10.85 -3.20 16.44
C VAL A 13 -9.67 -3.24 17.42
N PRO A 14 -9.46 -4.35 18.15
CA PRO A 14 -8.40 -4.44 19.16
C PRO A 14 -7.02 -4.11 18.57
N GLY A 15 -6.21 -3.36 19.32
CA GLY A 15 -4.84 -3.01 18.92
C GLY A 15 -4.72 -1.85 17.92
N THR A 16 -5.83 -1.38 17.33
CA THR A 16 -5.81 -0.18 16.48
C THR A 16 -5.69 1.08 17.33
N GLU A 17 -4.70 1.91 17.05
CA GLU A 17 -4.51 3.21 17.69
C GLU A 17 -5.28 4.27 16.87
N VAL A 18 -6.34 4.82 17.46
CA VAL A 18 -7.21 5.79 16.78
C VAL A 18 -7.03 7.20 17.33
N SER A 19 -6.87 8.16 16.43
CA SER A 19 -6.85 9.59 16.74
C SER A 19 -7.57 10.41 15.66
N ILE A 20 -7.81 11.69 15.94
CA ILE A 20 -8.41 12.63 14.98
C ILE A 20 -7.42 13.75 14.75
N GLU A 21 -6.98 13.91 13.50
CA GLU A 21 -6.03 14.95 13.09
C GLU A 21 -6.67 15.79 11.98
N SER A 22 -6.75 17.11 12.17
CA SER A 22 -7.26 18.04 11.14
C SER A 22 -8.64 17.63 10.58
N GLY A 23 -9.53 17.11 11.43
CA GLY A 23 -10.87 16.66 11.05
C GLY A 23 -10.92 15.33 10.30
N SER A 24 -9.80 14.60 10.22
CA SER A 24 -9.73 13.26 9.64
C SER A 24 -9.45 12.22 10.73
N LEU A 25 -10.02 11.03 10.57
CA LEU A 25 -9.63 9.85 11.32
C LEU A 25 -8.20 9.47 10.93
N VAL A 26 -7.39 9.16 11.93
CA VAL A 26 -6.06 8.58 11.80
C VAL A 26 -6.04 7.28 12.58
N ALA A 27 -6.05 6.17 11.87
CA ALA A 27 -6.06 4.82 12.43
C ALA A 27 -4.73 4.14 12.15
N ARG A 28 -3.89 4.01 13.18
CA ARG A 28 -2.61 3.31 13.08
C ARG A 28 -2.79 1.85 13.45
N VAL A 29 -2.26 0.97 12.62
CA VAL A 29 -2.24 -0.49 12.84
C VAL A 29 -0.80 -0.88 13.17
N PRO A 30 -0.45 -1.07 14.46
CA PRO A 30 0.94 -1.28 14.87
C PRO A 30 1.61 -2.49 14.22
N ALA A 31 0.85 -3.56 13.94
CA ALA A 31 1.36 -4.79 13.34
C ALA A 31 1.98 -4.58 11.95
N ILE A 32 1.42 -3.69 11.13
CA ILE A 32 1.99 -3.31 9.82
C ILE A 32 2.88 -2.07 9.89
N GLY A 33 2.84 -1.33 11.00
CA GLY A 33 3.62 -0.12 11.20
C GLY A 33 3.20 1.04 10.30
N ASP A 34 1.94 1.04 9.84
CA ASP A 34 1.38 2.04 8.92
C ASP A 34 0.07 2.61 9.48
N THR A 35 -0.46 3.62 8.80
CA THR A 35 -1.61 4.42 9.24
C THR A 35 -2.55 4.67 8.08
N VAL A 36 -3.83 4.45 8.32
CA VAL A 36 -4.92 4.83 7.43
C VAL A 36 -5.42 6.22 7.83
N ARG A 37 -5.51 7.13 6.87
CA ARG A 37 -6.15 8.44 7.03
C ARG A 37 -7.45 8.53 6.26
N LEU A 38 -8.55 8.83 6.96
CA LEU A 38 -9.89 8.90 6.37
C LEU A 38 -10.61 10.20 6.75
N ALA A 39 -11.12 10.92 5.76
CA ALA A 39 -12.12 11.94 6.00
C ALA A 39 -13.48 11.27 6.22
N ALA A 40 -14.20 11.64 7.28
CA ALA A 40 -15.52 11.05 7.56
C ALA A 40 -16.52 11.26 6.41
N ALA A 41 -16.42 12.39 5.69
CA ALA A 41 -17.23 12.70 4.51
C ALA A 41 -16.98 11.79 3.28
N ASP A 42 -15.91 10.99 3.32
CA ASP A 42 -15.62 10.00 2.29
C ASP A 42 -16.10 8.60 2.66
N VAL A 43 -16.55 8.36 3.91
CA VAL A 43 -17.04 7.04 4.31
C VAL A 43 -18.55 6.96 4.05
N LEU A 44 -18.93 6.13 3.09
CA LEU A 44 -20.31 5.97 2.60
C LEU A 44 -21.12 4.94 3.37
N GLY A 45 -20.44 3.96 3.95
CA GLY A 45 -21.04 2.84 4.66
C GLY A 45 -20.00 2.14 5.51
N HIS A 46 -20.46 1.41 6.52
CA HIS A 46 -19.58 0.67 7.41
C HIS A 46 -20.31 -0.53 8.02
N ASP A 47 -19.58 -1.61 8.23
CA ASP A 47 -20.10 -2.82 8.86
C ASP A 47 -19.03 -3.42 9.80
N PRO A 48 -19.37 -3.73 11.06
CA PRO A 48 -18.54 -4.62 11.86
C PRO A 48 -18.54 -6.01 11.21
N VAL A 49 -17.35 -6.57 11.00
CA VAL A 49 -17.17 -7.87 10.39
C VAL A 49 -16.20 -8.71 11.22
N GLU A 50 -16.15 -10.01 10.95
CA GLU A 50 -15.16 -10.90 11.54
C GLU A 50 -14.16 -11.30 10.45
N ALA A 51 -12.87 -11.15 10.76
CA ALA A 51 -11.82 -11.71 9.91
C ALA A 51 -11.95 -13.24 9.86
N PRO A 52 -11.40 -13.93 8.85
CA PRO A 52 -11.40 -15.40 8.80
C PRO A 52 -10.80 -16.09 10.04
N THR A 53 -9.98 -15.37 10.81
CA THR A 53 -9.38 -15.79 12.08
C THR A 53 -10.34 -15.70 13.28
N GLY A 54 -11.57 -15.22 13.08
CA GLY A 54 -12.54 -14.92 14.13
C GLY A 54 -12.23 -13.64 14.92
N GLN A 55 -11.24 -12.86 14.49
CA GLN A 55 -10.92 -11.59 15.13
C GLN A 55 -11.84 -10.46 14.64
N PRO A 56 -12.18 -9.48 15.51
CA PRO A 56 -12.97 -8.33 15.10
C PRO A 56 -12.29 -7.52 14.00
N ALA A 57 -13.08 -7.02 13.06
CA ALA A 57 -12.65 -6.12 12.01
C ALA A 57 -13.79 -5.13 11.67
N VAL A 58 -13.44 -4.09 10.93
CA VAL A 58 -14.42 -3.11 10.41
C VAL A 58 -14.22 -2.99 8.91
N GLU A 59 -15.29 -3.22 8.15
CA GLU A 59 -15.35 -2.92 6.73
C GLU A 59 -15.92 -1.52 6.53
N LEU A 60 -15.25 -0.73 5.71
CA LEU A 60 -15.60 0.64 5.34
C LEU A 60 -15.73 0.73 3.83
N SER A 61 -16.79 1.39 3.38
CA SER A 61 -16.96 1.80 1.99
C SER A 61 -16.45 3.22 1.80
N VAL A 62 -15.31 3.39 1.12
CA VAL A 62 -14.62 4.67 0.96
C VAL A 62 -14.84 5.25 -0.44
N ARG A 63 -15.35 6.47 -0.52
CA ARG A 63 -15.55 7.21 -1.76
C ARG A 63 -14.23 7.80 -2.26
N ARG A 64 -13.91 7.56 -3.53
CA ARG A 64 -12.82 8.24 -4.25
C ARG A 64 -13.28 8.65 -5.64
N GLY A 65 -13.53 9.95 -5.82
CA GLY A 65 -14.16 10.43 -7.05
C GLY A 65 -15.55 9.81 -7.24
N HIS A 66 -15.71 9.02 -8.30
CA HIS A 66 -16.95 8.31 -8.63
C HIS A 66 -16.97 6.85 -8.15
N GLU A 67 -15.90 6.37 -7.52
CA GLU A 67 -15.77 4.99 -7.08
C GLU A 67 -16.04 4.82 -5.59
N GLN A 68 -16.50 3.62 -5.23
CA GLN A 68 -16.63 3.14 -3.87
C GLN A 68 -15.65 1.98 -3.69
N LEU A 69 -14.68 2.16 -2.80
CA LEU A 69 -13.60 1.22 -2.56
C LEU A 69 -13.77 0.55 -1.19
N PRO A 70 -13.67 -0.78 -1.11
CA PRO A 70 -13.67 -1.47 0.17
C PRO A 70 -12.35 -1.21 0.90
N LEU A 71 -12.45 -1.00 2.20
CA LEU A 71 -11.35 -0.90 3.13
C LEU A 71 -11.71 -1.68 4.39
N ILE A 72 -10.96 -2.72 4.72
CA ILE A 72 -11.18 -3.52 5.92
C ILE A 72 -9.99 -3.29 6.86
N ILE A 73 -10.26 -2.87 8.08
CA ILE A 73 -9.26 -2.71 9.14
C ILE A 73 -9.40 -3.91 10.07
N THR A 74 -8.34 -4.70 10.19
CA THR A 74 -8.26 -5.84 11.12
C THR A 74 -7.31 -5.51 12.28
N VAL A 75 -7.23 -6.41 13.26
CA VAL A 75 -6.30 -6.29 14.40
C VAL A 75 -4.84 -6.15 13.96
N ASP A 76 -4.47 -6.81 12.87
CA ASP A 76 -3.09 -6.99 12.43
C ASP A 76 -2.81 -6.47 11.01
N ASP A 77 -3.81 -6.00 10.28
CA ASP A 77 -3.67 -5.65 8.87
C ASP A 77 -4.70 -4.62 8.39
N VAL A 78 -4.51 -4.18 7.15
CA VAL A 78 -5.46 -3.39 6.38
C VAL A 78 -5.62 -4.05 5.02
N VAL A 79 -6.85 -4.39 4.66
CA VAL A 79 -7.20 -5.04 3.40
C VAL A 79 -7.93 -4.05 2.50
N PHE A 80 -7.54 -4.02 1.22
CA PHE A 80 -8.08 -3.06 0.25
C PHE A 80 -8.09 -3.64 -1.16
N MET A 81 -8.82 -2.99 -2.06
CA MET A 81 -8.83 -3.34 -3.48
C MET A 81 -7.65 -2.68 -4.21
N PRO A 82 -6.81 -3.46 -4.93
CA PRO A 82 -5.79 -2.91 -5.83
C PRO A 82 -6.36 -1.95 -6.89
N ALA A 83 -5.50 -1.09 -7.44
CA ALA A 83 -5.84 -0.39 -8.69
C ALA A 83 -5.82 -1.34 -9.88
N TYR A 84 -6.50 -0.97 -10.97
CA TYR A 84 -6.45 -1.75 -12.20
C TYR A 84 -5.16 -1.46 -12.97
N ALA A 85 -4.56 -2.49 -13.57
CA ALA A 85 -3.36 -2.31 -14.39
C ALA A 85 -3.60 -1.38 -15.59
N ALA A 86 -4.81 -1.41 -16.16
CA ALA A 86 -5.21 -0.52 -17.25
C ALA A 86 -5.16 0.97 -16.87
N ASP A 87 -5.26 1.29 -15.57
CA ASP A 87 -5.15 2.66 -15.07
C ASP A 87 -3.69 3.09 -14.84
N MET A 88 -2.74 2.14 -14.84
CA MET A 88 -1.33 2.39 -14.48
C MET A 88 -0.44 2.60 -15.70
N VAL A 89 -0.72 1.95 -16.82
CA VAL A 89 0.13 1.98 -18.04
C VAL A 89 -0.70 2.40 -19.25
N GLU A 90 -0.05 3.04 -20.23
CA GLU A 90 -0.73 3.48 -21.46
C GLU A 90 -1.03 2.29 -22.39
N ASP A 91 -0.01 1.44 -22.61
CA ASP A 91 -0.08 0.21 -23.37
C ASP A 91 0.77 -0.86 -22.64
N THR A 92 0.37 -2.13 -22.71
CA THR A 92 1.16 -3.26 -22.20
C THR A 92 1.10 -4.41 -23.19
N GLU A 93 2.24 -5.02 -23.47
CA GLU A 93 2.35 -6.13 -24.42
C GLU A 93 2.02 -7.49 -23.78
N PHE A 94 1.98 -7.55 -22.45
CA PHE A 94 1.76 -8.79 -21.71
C PHE A 94 0.46 -8.77 -20.91
N ALA A 95 -0.10 -9.96 -20.71
CA ALA A 95 -1.29 -10.17 -19.89
C ALA A 95 -0.93 -10.02 -18.42
N VAL A 96 -1.57 -9.07 -17.73
CA VAL A 96 -1.46 -8.98 -16.28
C VAL A 96 -2.27 -10.13 -15.68
N PRO A 97 -1.68 -10.97 -14.81
CA PRO A 97 -2.41 -12.06 -14.18
C PRO A 97 -3.61 -11.50 -13.41
N ALA A 98 -4.67 -12.31 -13.29
CA ALA A 98 -5.85 -11.93 -12.53
C ALA A 98 -5.45 -11.57 -11.09
N THR A 99 -5.48 -10.27 -10.78
CA THR A 99 -5.18 -9.78 -9.44
C THR A 99 -6.31 -10.14 -8.49
N PRO A 100 -6.02 -10.51 -7.23
CA PRO A 100 -7.06 -10.74 -6.26
C PRO A 100 -7.90 -9.47 -6.07
N GLY A 101 -9.21 -9.64 -5.84
CA GLY A 101 -10.13 -8.51 -5.65
C GLY A 101 -9.88 -7.71 -4.36
N LEU A 102 -9.17 -8.32 -3.41
CA LEU A 102 -8.72 -7.71 -2.16
C LEU A 102 -7.30 -8.20 -1.86
N VAL A 103 -6.47 -7.34 -1.29
CA VAL A 103 -5.11 -7.67 -0.85
C VAL A 103 -4.86 -7.10 0.53
N ALA A 104 -4.19 -7.87 1.39
CA ALA A 104 -3.77 -7.37 2.69
C ALA A 104 -2.45 -6.59 2.57
N TYR A 105 -2.29 -5.52 3.34
CA TYR A 105 -1.07 -4.71 3.32
C TYR A 105 0.16 -5.56 3.65
N SER A 106 0.06 -6.46 4.64
CA SER A 106 1.19 -7.29 5.04
C SER A 106 1.63 -8.26 3.94
N GLU A 107 0.69 -8.78 3.14
CA GLU A 107 0.97 -9.64 1.97
C GLU A 107 1.70 -8.84 0.89
N MET A 108 1.15 -7.69 0.50
CA MET A 108 1.81 -6.77 -0.43
C MET A 108 3.25 -6.45 0.03
N HIS A 109 3.44 -6.10 1.30
CA HIS A 109 4.76 -5.78 1.83
C HIS A 109 5.72 -6.97 1.78
N ARG A 110 5.25 -8.18 2.14
CA ARG A 110 6.04 -9.40 2.09
C ARG A 110 6.49 -9.71 0.66
N ASP A 111 5.58 -9.63 -0.30
CA ASP A 111 5.81 -9.99 -1.70
C ASP A 111 6.76 -9.02 -2.39
N VAL A 112 6.54 -7.71 -2.23
CA VAL A 112 7.42 -6.67 -2.80
C VAL A 112 8.83 -6.79 -2.21
N ARG A 113 8.95 -7.07 -0.91
CA ARG A 113 10.26 -7.27 -0.25
C ARG A 113 10.95 -8.55 -0.72
N ALA A 114 10.20 -9.64 -0.89
CA ALA A 114 10.74 -10.91 -1.37
C ALA A 114 11.31 -10.73 -2.78
N LEU A 115 10.57 -10.07 -3.67
CA LEU A 115 11.05 -9.75 -5.02
C LEU A 115 12.29 -8.85 -4.99
N GLY A 116 12.29 -7.82 -4.15
CA GLY A 116 13.45 -6.94 -4.01
C GLY A 116 14.72 -7.65 -3.55
N ARG A 117 14.61 -8.75 -2.80
CA ARG A 117 15.76 -9.61 -2.46
C ARG A 117 16.14 -10.54 -3.61
N ALA A 118 15.14 -11.07 -4.31
CA ALA A 118 15.34 -12.00 -5.42
C ALA A 118 16.12 -11.36 -6.58
N VAL A 119 15.90 -10.07 -6.87
CA VAL A 119 16.64 -9.37 -7.94
C VAL A 119 18.12 -9.14 -7.67
N ASP A 120 18.57 -9.33 -6.42
CA ASP A 120 20.00 -9.28 -6.07
C ASP A 120 20.66 -10.66 -6.10
N ASP A 121 19.91 -11.75 -6.34
CA ASP A 121 20.45 -13.11 -6.43
C ASP A 121 21.00 -13.36 -7.83
N PRO A 122 22.33 -13.49 -8.01
CA PRO A 122 22.93 -13.67 -9.34
C PRO A 122 22.69 -15.06 -9.92
N GLU A 123 22.26 -16.04 -9.12
CA GLU A 123 21.97 -17.41 -9.58
C GLU A 123 20.51 -17.57 -10.03
N LEU A 124 19.66 -16.58 -9.73
CA LEU A 124 18.25 -16.62 -10.06
C LEU A 124 17.98 -16.05 -11.46
N GLU A 125 17.58 -16.92 -12.37
CA GLU A 125 17.05 -16.50 -13.68
C GLU A 125 15.59 -16.06 -13.52
N LEU A 126 15.34 -14.76 -13.74
CA LEU A 126 14.01 -14.17 -13.73
C LEU A 126 13.54 -13.92 -15.16
N ASP A 127 12.42 -14.52 -15.54
CA ASP A 127 11.75 -14.22 -16.80
C ASP A 127 11.33 -12.73 -16.86
N PRO A 128 11.80 -11.94 -17.84
CA PRO A 128 11.50 -10.50 -17.92
C PRO A 128 10.01 -10.19 -18.03
N GLU A 129 9.22 -11.04 -18.70
CA GLU A 129 7.78 -10.83 -18.84
C GLU A 129 7.07 -10.99 -17.49
N LEU A 130 7.33 -12.10 -16.79
CA LEU A 130 6.79 -12.34 -15.45
C LEU A 130 7.23 -11.27 -14.44
N LEU A 131 8.50 -10.83 -14.52
CA LEU A 131 9.04 -9.78 -13.66
C LEU A 131 8.37 -8.42 -13.92
N GLY A 132 8.18 -8.06 -15.19
CA GLY A 132 7.43 -6.87 -15.59
C GLY A 132 5.99 -6.90 -15.10
N ALA A 133 5.30 -8.03 -15.29
CA ALA A 133 3.93 -8.23 -14.81
C ALA A 133 3.82 -8.12 -13.29
N THR A 134 4.75 -8.73 -12.56
CA THR A 134 4.77 -8.70 -11.09
C THR A 134 5.02 -7.28 -10.56
N LEU A 135 5.95 -6.53 -11.16
CA LEU A 135 6.20 -5.13 -10.77
C LEU A 135 5.01 -4.23 -11.08
N LEU A 136 4.29 -4.47 -12.18
CA LEU A 136 3.05 -3.77 -12.49
C LEU A 136 1.96 -4.07 -11.44
N VAL A 137 1.77 -5.35 -11.07
CA VAL A 137 0.84 -5.75 -10.01
C VAL A 137 1.19 -5.09 -8.68
N HIS A 138 2.46 -5.05 -8.30
CA HIS A 138 2.89 -4.37 -7.08
C HIS A 138 2.61 -2.85 -7.13
N ARG A 139 2.76 -2.21 -8.29
CA ARG A 139 2.37 -0.80 -8.46
C ARG A 139 0.87 -0.62 -8.28
N CYS A 140 0.05 -1.53 -8.81
CA CYS A 140 -1.39 -1.56 -8.59
C CYS A 140 -1.75 -1.68 -7.10
N PHE A 141 -1.03 -2.51 -6.33
CA PHE A 141 -1.23 -2.62 -4.88
C PHE A 141 -0.91 -1.30 -4.17
N LEU A 142 0.24 -0.68 -4.47
CA LEU A 142 0.62 0.62 -3.89
C LEU A 142 -0.39 1.73 -4.23
N ALA A 143 -0.86 1.78 -5.48
CA ALA A 143 -1.88 2.73 -5.90
C ALA A 143 -3.22 2.49 -5.18
N GLY A 144 -3.62 1.22 -5.01
CA GLY A 144 -4.80 0.83 -4.21
C GLY A 144 -4.69 1.30 -2.75
N ALA A 145 -3.55 1.06 -2.11
CA ALA A 145 -3.27 1.50 -0.74
C ALA A 145 -3.41 3.02 -0.60
N VAL A 146 -2.77 3.78 -1.49
CA VAL A 146 -2.86 5.25 -1.52
C VAL A 146 -4.30 5.72 -1.74
N ARG A 147 -5.06 5.05 -2.60
CA ARG A 147 -6.47 5.37 -2.85
C ARG A 147 -7.30 5.19 -1.59
N VAL A 148 -7.06 4.21 -0.74
CA VAL A 148 -7.85 4.02 0.50
C VAL A 148 -7.32 4.83 1.69
N GLY A 149 -6.26 5.62 1.51
CA GLY A 149 -5.74 6.54 2.53
C GLY A 149 -4.55 6.01 3.34
N LEU A 150 -3.95 4.88 2.94
CA LEU A 150 -2.63 4.47 3.42
C LEU A 150 -1.53 5.33 2.75
N TRP A 151 -0.34 5.35 3.34
CA TRP A 151 0.83 6.00 2.75
C TRP A 151 2.07 5.10 2.82
N PRO A 152 2.15 4.06 1.96
CA PRO A 152 3.02 2.90 2.12
C PRO A 152 4.50 3.15 1.75
N VAL A 153 5.15 4.15 2.37
CA VAL A 153 6.53 4.58 2.03
C VAL A 153 7.52 3.42 2.07
N ARG A 154 7.43 2.54 3.08
CA ARG A 154 8.33 1.39 3.23
C ARG A 154 8.23 0.39 2.08
N VAL A 155 7.01 0.10 1.65
CA VAL A 155 6.75 -0.86 0.56
C VAL A 155 7.12 -0.24 -0.78
N ALA A 156 6.77 1.03 -0.98
CA ALA A 156 7.17 1.82 -2.13
C ALA A 156 8.69 1.90 -2.30
N ALA A 157 9.44 1.96 -1.19
CA ALA A 157 10.90 1.94 -1.22
C ALA A 157 11.48 0.60 -1.74
N TRP A 158 10.84 -0.54 -1.45
CA TRP A 158 11.23 -1.83 -2.02
C TRP A 158 10.87 -1.94 -3.50
N TRP A 159 9.69 -1.43 -3.88
CA TRP A 159 9.29 -1.38 -5.29
C TRP A 159 10.28 -0.55 -6.11
N GLU A 160 10.59 0.67 -5.65
CA GLU A 160 11.54 1.56 -6.35
C GLU A 160 12.93 0.92 -6.43
N TYR A 161 13.38 0.28 -5.34
CA TYR A 161 14.67 -0.41 -5.29
C TYR A 161 14.77 -1.49 -6.38
N THR A 162 13.70 -2.25 -6.55
CA THR A 162 13.59 -3.33 -7.54
C THR A 162 13.54 -2.73 -8.94
N TRP A 163 12.64 -1.76 -9.17
CA TRP A 163 12.48 -1.09 -10.45
C TRP A 163 13.78 -0.42 -10.94
N ALA A 164 14.52 0.24 -10.05
CA ALA A 164 15.78 0.90 -10.41
C ALA A 164 16.87 -0.07 -10.90
N ARG A 165 16.79 -1.35 -10.52
CA ARG A 165 17.75 -2.39 -10.93
C ARG A 165 17.38 -3.03 -12.26
N VAL A 166 16.12 -3.40 -12.42
CA VAL A 166 15.69 -4.27 -13.53
C VAL A 166 14.80 -3.55 -14.54
N GLY A 167 14.16 -2.44 -14.16
CA GLY A 167 13.05 -1.83 -14.89
C GLY A 167 13.37 -1.38 -16.32
N ALA A 168 14.62 -0.99 -16.59
CA ALA A 168 15.04 -0.54 -17.93
C ALA A 168 14.98 -1.66 -19.00
N GLY A 169 15.01 -2.93 -18.59
CA GLY A 169 14.99 -4.09 -19.50
C GLY A 169 13.65 -4.83 -19.55
N LEU A 170 12.63 -4.36 -18.81
CA LEU A 170 11.34 -5.05 -18.73
C LEU A 170 10.39 -4.55 -19.83
N PRO A 171 9.53 -5.44 -20.37
CA PRO A 171 8.57 -5.08 -21.42
C PRO A 171 7.35 -4.30 -20.89
N VAL A 172 7.52 -3.48 -19.84
CA VAL A 172 6.44 -2.67 -19.26
C VAL A 172 6.35 -1.36 -20.04
N GLY A 173 5.19 -1.08 -20.63
CA GLY A 173 4.96 0.20 -21.29
C GLY A 173 5.05 1.40 -20.33
N PRO A 174 4.99 2.63 -20.84
CA PRO A 174 5.15 3.82 -20.01
C PRO A 174 4.04 3.88 -18.95
N PHE A 175 4.45 4.12 -17.70
CA PHE A 175 3.51 4.41 -16.63
C PHE A 175 2.83 5.75 -16.89
N ARG A 176 1.51 5.79 -16.70
CA ARG A 176 0.72 7.02 -16.73
C ARG A 176 1.18 7.97 -15.62
N ALA A 177 1.11 9.26 -15.91
CA ALA A 177 1.42 10.30 -14.94
C ALA A 177 0.47 10.23 -13.73
N ASP A 178 1.02 10.19 -12.53
CA ASP A 178 0.27 10.16 -11.27
C ASP A 178 0.93 11.07 -10.22
N PRO A 179 0.37 12.28 -9.97
CA PRO A 179 0.91 13.19 -8.96
C PRO A 179 0.89 12.66 -7.52
N ARG A 180 0.10 11.62 -7.21
CA ARG A 180 0.14 10.95 -5.90
C ARG A 180 1.34 10.01 -5.83
N TRP A 181 1.59 9.27 -6.91
CA TRP A 181 2.79 8.45 -7.06
C TRP A 181 4.07 9.30 -6.92
N ASP A 182 4.14 10.43 -7.60
CA ASP A 182 5.32 11.32 -7.55
C ASP A 182 5.61 11.80 -6.13
N ARG A 183 4.55 12.14 -5.37
CA ARG A 183 4.68 12.51 -3.95
C ARG A 183 5.15 11.34 -3.09
N LEU A 184 4.62 10.14 -3.33
CA LEU A 184 5.05 8.93 -2.63
C LEU A 184 6.54 8.65 -2.89
N MET A 185 7.01 8.79 -4.13
CA MET A 185 8.43 8.62 -4.49
C MET A 185 9.34 9.69 -3.87
N ALA A 186 8.84 10.93 -3.76
CA ALA A 186 9.55 11.99 -3.05
C ALA A 186 9.72 11.64 -1.55
N ASP A 187 8.68 11.10 -0.91
CA ASP A 187 8.76 10.67 0.49
C ASP A 187 9.65 9.43 0.67
N VAL A 188 9.69 8.51 -0.30
CA VAL A 188 10.66 7.40 -0.33
C VAL A 188 12.09 7.95 -0.35
N THR A 189 12.35 8.94 -1.22
CA THR A 189 13.67 9.58 -1.33
C THR A 189 14.06 10.25 -0.01
N GLU A 190 13.13 10.99 0.60
CA GLU A 190 13.36 11.63 1.89
C GLU A 190 13.61 10.64 3.02
N ALA A 191 12.82 9.57 3.11
CA ALA A 191 13.00 8.52 4.10
C ALA A 191 14.40 7.86 3.98
N ARG A 192 14.87 7.60 2.75
CA ARG A 192 16.22 7.08 2.52
C ARG A 192 17.31 8.04 2.97
N ARG A 193 17.17 9.34 2.68
CA ARG A 193 18.12 10.37 3.15
C ARG A 193 18.23 10.38 4.68
N ARG A 194 17.11 10.29 5.38
CA ARG A 194 17.08 10.26 6.86
C ARG A 194 17.75 9.00 7.41
N THR A 195 17.51 7.84 6.81
CA THR A 195 18.13 6.59 7.23
C THR A 195 19.64 6.61 7.03
N ALA A 196 20.12 7.10 5.88
CA ALA A 196 21.56 7.25 5.63
C ALA A 196 22.21 8.21 6.63
N ALA A 197 21.61 9.38 6.86
CA ALA A 197 22.11 10.34 7.86
C ALA A 197 22.14 9.75 9.29
N ALA A 198 21.15 8.94 9.66
CA ALA A 198 21.13 8.27 10.97
C ALA A 198 22.25 7.22 11.11
N GLN A 199 22.54 6.48 10.03
CA GLN A 199 23.64 5.51 9.99
C GLN A 199 25.01 6.20 10.09
N ASP A 200 25.20 7.30 9.37
CA ASP A 200 26.44 8.09 9.41
C ASP A 200 26.67 8.76 10.77
N ALA A 201 25.57 9.14 11.47
CA ALA A 201 25.62 9.73 12.80
C ALA A 201 25.85 8.70 13.93
N GLY A 202 25.99 7.40 13.63
CA GLY A 202 26.15 6.34 14.63
C GLY A 202 24.92 6.12 15.51
N ALA A 203 23.75 6.63 15.10
CA ALA A 203 22.51 6.43 15.83
C ALA A 203 21.93 5.04 15.51
N PRO A 204 21.46 4.27 16.52
CA PRO A 204 20.85 2.98 16.27
C PRO A 204 19.57 3.16 15.42
N VAL A 205 19.57 2.60 14.21
CA VAL A 205 18.39 2.53 13.34
C VAL A 205 17.37 1.61 14.02
N ARG A 206 16.24 2.16 14.48
CA ARG A 206 15.11 1.32 14.88
C ARG A 206 14.43 0.75 13.63
N PRO A 207 14.16 -0.58 13.58
CA PRO A 207 13.54 -1.25 12.44
C PRO A 207 12.08 -0.84 12.20
#